data_AF-D6V324-F1
#
_entry.id   AF-D6V324-F1
#
_cell.length_a   1.000
_cell.length_b   1.000
_cell.length_c   1.000
_cell.angle_alpha   90.00
_cell.angle_beta   90.00
_cell.angle_gamma   90.00
#
_symmetry.space_group_name_H-M   'P 1'
#
loop_
_entity.id
_entity.type
_entity.pdbx_description
1 polymer ?
#
loop_
_entity_poly.entity_id
_entity_poly.type
_entity_poly.pdbx_seq_one_letter_code
_entity_poly.pdbx_strand_id
1 'polypeptide(L)'
;MLALAVILTASPARADELLPVPPDGPAQTQSAAPTETSVHTGPPQCLHWTDGCISYTRNDIADKPVCSNIGPACQPAEIRCIQGEPSPGKTDGKTP
;
A
#
# COMPACT_ATOMS: atom_id res chain seq x y z
N MET A 1 16.60 -38.75 43.38
CA MET A 1 17.08 -37.36 43.22
C MET A 1 17.63 -37.24 41.81
N LEU A 2 16.83 -36.71 40.88
CA LEU A 2 17.22 -36.49 39.49
C LEU A 2 17.91 -35.12 39.40
N ALA A 3 19.10 -35.04 38.81
CA ALA A 3 19.66 -33.79 38.32
C ALA A 3 20.36 -34.07 36.98
N LEU A 4 19.61 -33.94 35.88
CA LEU A 4 20.19 -33.87 34.54
C LEU A 4 20.47 -32.41 34.22
N ALA A 5 21.75 -32.04 34.14
CA ALA A 5 22.19 -30.81 33.52
C ALA A 5 22.59 -31.14 32.07
N VAL A 6 21.81 -30.66 31.10
CA VAL A 6 22.16 -30.74 29.67
C VAL A 6 22.59 -29.36 29.24
N ILE A 7 23.91 -29.17 29.09
CA ILE A 7 24.49 -27.95 28.52
C ILE A 7 24.46 -28.12 27.00
N LEU A 8 23.55 -27.43 26.31
CA LEU A 8 23.55 -27.35 24.85
C LEU A 8 24.54 -26.29 24.38
N THR A 9 25.73 -26.70 23.97
CA THR A 9 26.66 -25.86 23.21
C THR A 9 26.24 -25.86 21.74
N ALA A 10 25.54 -24.80 21.30
CA ALA A 10 25.21 -24.62 19.89
C ALA A 10 26.44 -24.09 19.13
N SER A 11 26.98 -24.91 18.22
CA SER A 11 28.02 -24.53 17.26
C SER A 11 27.52 -23.43 16.31
N PRO A 12 28.36 -22.45 15.92
CA PRO A 12 27.96 -21.42 14.96
C PRO A 12 28.04 -22.01 13.53
N ALA A 13 26.88 -22.28 12.93
CA ALA A 13 26.81 -22.51 11.49
C ALA A 13 26.84 -21.14 10.79
N ARG A 14 28.00 -20.79 10.21
CA ARG A 14 28.14 -19.70 9.24
C ARG A 14 27.65 -20.24 7.89
N ALA A 15 26.61 -19.66 7.32
CA ALA A 15 26.29 -19.80 5.90
C ALA A 15 26.28 -18.39 5.30
N ASP A 16 27.47 -18.00 4.86
CA ASP A 16 27.74 -16.92 3.91
C ASP A 16 27.48 -17.52 2.52
N GLU A 17 26.30 -17.29 1.95
CA GLU A 17 26.06 -17.62 0.53
C GLU A 17 25.22 -16.51 -0.10
N LEU A 18 25.94 -15.49 -0.57
CA LEU A 18 25.45 -14.45 -1.47
C LEU A 18 24.90 -15.09 -2.76
N LEU A 19 23.59 -15.28 -2.83
CA LEU A 19 22.93 -15.50 -4.12
C LEU A 19 23.21 -14.29 -5.02
N PRO A 20 23.66 -14.47 -6.27
CA PRO A 20 23.89 -13.35 -7.18
C PRO A 20 22.57 -12.59 -7.39
N VAL A 21 22.58 -11.28 -7.12
CA VAL A 21 21.47 -10.40 -7.50
C VAL A 21 21.31 -10.52 -9.03
N PRO A 22 20.10 -10.83 -9.54
CA PRO A 22 19.86 -10.85 -10.98
C PRO A 22 20.17 -9.46 -11.56
N PRO A 23 20.79 -9.37 -12.74
CA PRO A 23 21.20 -8.08 -13.30
C PRO A 23 19.98 -7.15 -13.44
N ASP A 24 20.14 -5.90 -13.03
CA ASP A 24 19.14 -4.86 -13.21
C ASP A 24 18.73 -4.83 -14.69
N GLY A 25 17.48 -5.22 -14.96
CA GLY A 25 16.90 -5.10 -16.30
C GLY A 25 16.94 -3.63 -16.74
N PRO A 26 16.95 -3.35 -18.05
CA PRO A 26 17.12 -1.99 -18.56
C PRO A 26 16.08 -1.08 -17.91
N ALA A 27 16.57 -0.02 -17.27
CA ALA A 27 15.75 1.01 -16.63
C ALA A 27 14.62 1.38 -17.60
N GLN A 28 13.39 1.07 -17.21
CA GLN A 28 12.23 1.40 -18.04
C GLN A 28 12.28 2.90 -18.30
N THR A 29 12.55 3.23 -19.56
CA THR A 29 12.53 4.59 -20.07
C THR A 29 11.14 5.11 -19.75
N GLN A 30 11.05 6.11 -18.87
CA GLN A 30 9.80 6.74 -18.48
C GLN A 30 9.18 7.39 -19.71
N SER A 31 8.43 6.60 -20.47
CA SER A 31 7.59 7.08 -21.54
C SER A 31 6.49 7.89 -20.86
N ALA A 32 6.32 9.15 -21.26
CA ALA A 32 5.26 10.03 -20.79
C ALA A 32 3.89 9.43 -21.17
N ALA A 33 3.40 8.52 -20.32
CA ALA A 33 2.12 7.85 -20.41
C ALA A 33 1.14 8.54 -19.44
N PRO A 34 -0.19 8.34 -19.60
CA PRO A 34 -1.21 9.00 -18.78
C PRO A 34 -0.87 8.79 -17.31
N THR A 35 -1.04 9.81 -16.46
CA THR A 35 -0.77 9.72 -15.02
C THR A 35 -1.44 8.47 -14.46
N GLU A 36 -0.66 7.40 -14.30
CA GLU A 36 -1.15 6.10 -13.91
C GLU A 36 -1.83 6.29 -12.55
N THR A 37 -3.13 5.98 -12.47
CA THR A 37 -3.89 6.11 -11.22
C THR A 37 -3.37 5.05 -10.26
N SER A 38 -2.36 5.41 -9.46
CA SER A 38 -1.83 4.56 -8.40
C SER A 38 -2.75 4.60 -7.19
N VAL A 39 -2.84 3.51 -6.45
CA VAL A 39 -3.63 3.45 -5.21
C VAL A 39 -3.18 4.49 -4.17
N HIS A 40 -1.91 4.90 -4.20
CA HIS A 40 -1.36 5.92 -3.29
C HIS A 40 -1.75 7.36 -3.66
N THR A 41 -2.05 7.61 -4.94
CA THR A 41 -2.39 8.95 -5.46
C THR A 41 -3.90 9.10 -5.62
N GLY A 42 -4.58 8.01 -5.96
CA GLY A 42 -6.01 7.97 -6.19
C GLY A 42 -6.44 8.64 -7.50
N PRO A 43 -7.72 8.51 -7.85
CA PRO A 43 -8.29 9.20 -8.99
C PRO A 43 -8.25 10.73 -8.83
N PRO A 44 -8.21 11.49 -9.93
CA PRO A 44 -8.28 12.95 -9.87
C PRO A 44 -9.58 13.40 -9.20
N GLN A 45 -9.53 14.50 -8.45
CA GLN A 45 -10.69 15.10 -7.76
C GLN A 45 -11.41 14.16 -6.78
N CYS A 46 -10.72 13.11 -6.31
CA CYS A 46 -11.23 12.18 -5.33
C CYS A 46 -10.67 12.45 -3.93
N LEU A 47 -11.54 12.58 -2.93
CA LEU A 47 -11.18 12.77 -1.53
C LEU A 47 -11.13 11.45 -0.75
N HIS A 48 -11.90 10.44 -1.17
CA HIS A 48 -11.86 9.10 -0.58
C HIS A 48 -11.94 8.04 -1.67
N TRP A 49 -10.97 7.12 -1.73
CA TRP A 49 -10.93 6.03 -2.70
C TRP A 49 -10.43 4.72 -2.09
N THR A 50 -10.66 3.62 -2.80
CA THR A 50 -10.21 2.29 -2.42
C THR A 50 -9.98 1.39 -3.62
N ASP A 51 -9.08 0.43 -3.52
CA ASP A 51 -8.95 -0.71 -4.42
C ASP A 51 -9.74 -1.95 -3.92
N GLY A 52 -10.56 -1.78 -2.88
CA GLY A 52 -11.27 -2.86 -2.20
C GLY A 52 -10.50 -3.48 -1.02
N CYS A 53 -9.21 -3.16 -0.86
CA CYS A 53 -8.36 -3.67 0.20
C CYS A 53 -7.85 -2.60 1.15
N ILE A 54 -7.55 -1.44 0.60
CA ILE A 54 -7.02 -0.31 1.33
C ILE A 54 -7.84 0.92 0.99
N SER A 55 -8.16 1.72 2.00
CA SER A 55 -8.91 2.96 1.84
C SER A 55 -8.01 4.13 2.14
N TYR A 56 -8.06 5.12 1.25
CA TYR A 56 -7.33 6.37 1.38
C TYR A 56 -8.30 7.53 1.49
N THR A 57 -8.05 8.44 2.43
CA THR A 57 -8.85 9.64 2.63
C THR A 57 -7.95 10.87 2.75
N ARG A 58 -8.33 11.96 2.09
CA ARG A 58 -7.72 13.30 2.24
C ARG A 58 -8.81 14.36 2.40
N ASN A 59 -8.48 15.48 3.02
CA ASN A 59 -9.44 16.57 3.22
C ASN A 59 -9.49 17.51 2.00
N ASP A 60 -8.33 17.76 1.37
CA ASP A 60 -8.18 18.52 0.14
C ASP A 60 -7.31 17.76 -0.88
N ILE A 61 -7.38 18.10 -2.16
CA ILE A 61 -6.57 17.46 -3.21
C ILE A 61 -5.07 17.68 -3.04
N ALA A 62 -4.67 18.81 -2.47
CA ALA A 62 -3.27 19.11 -2.17
C ALA A 62 -2.73 18.30 -0.97
N ASP A 63 -3.62 17.72 -0.15
CA ASP A 63 -3.22 16.99 1.05
C ASP A 63 -2.66 15.60 0.72
N LYS A 64 -1.74 15.16 1.59
CA LYS A 64 -1.33 13.76 1.62
C LYS A 64 -2.48 12.91 2.18
N PRO A 65 -2.88 11.83 1.50
CA PRO A 65 -3.94 10.98 2.00
C PRO A 65 -3.48 10.13 3.19
N VAL A 66 -4.40 9.92 4.13
CA VAL A 66 -4.26 8.95 5.21
C VAL A 66 -4.80 7.62 4.72
N CYS A 67 -4.11 6.55 5.09
CA CYS A 67 -4.33 5.21 4.60
C CYS A 67 -4.82 4.29 5.72
N SER A 68 -5.79 3.41 5.43
CA SER A 68 -6.15 2.33 6.34
C SER A 68 -5.07 1.25 6.38
N ASN A 69 -5.07 0.42 7.43
CA ASN A 69 -4.24 -0.79 7.47
C ASN A 69 -4.85 -1.89 6.59
N ILE A 70 -4.00 -2.62 5.86
CA ILE A 70 -4.40 -3.77 5.03
C ILE A 70 -4.06 -5.09 5.73
N GLY A 71 -4.97 -6.06 5.69
CA GLY A 71 -4.73 -7.42 6.16
C GLY A 71 -4.03 -8.27 5.09
N PRO A 72 -3.24 -9.29 5.47
CA PRO A 72 -2.44 -10.09 4.54
C PRO A 72 -3.26 -10.93 3.55
N ALA A 73 -4.56 -11.12 3.79
CA ALA A 73 -5.44 -11.91 2.94
C ALA A 73 -6.10 -11.11 1.81
N CYS A 74 -5.88 -9.79 1.75
CA CYS A 74 -6.60 -8.96 0.80
C CYS A 74 -5.93 -8.94 -0.58
N GLN A 75 -6.74 -9.11 -1.63
CA GLN A 75 -6.31 -9.02 -3.02
C GLN A 75 -6.89 -7.75 -3.68
N PRO A 76 -6.05 -6.76 -4.03
CA PRO A 76 -6.47 -5.51 -4.65
C PRO A 76 -7.26 -5.71 -5.94
N ALA A 77 -8.28 -4.87 -6.13
CA ALA A 77 -9.05 -4.75 -7.36
C ALA A 77 -8.83 -3.38 -8.01
N GLU A 78 -9.69 -3.01 -8.97
CA GLU A 78 -9.64 -1.69 -9.59
C GLU A 78 -9.94 -0.58 -8.59
N ILE A 79 -9.17 0.51 -8.68
CA ILE A 79 -9.32 1.68 -7.81
C ILE A 79 -10.62 2.40 -8.16
N ARG A 80 -11.46 2.64 -7.15
CA ARG A 80 -12.71 3.39 -7.27
C ARG A 80 -12.76 4.57 -6.32
N CYS A 81 -13.29 5.68 -6.81
CA CYS A 81 -13.60 6.84 -5.98
C CYS A 81 -14.91 6.59 -5.22
N ILE A 82 -14.87 6.77 -3.89
CA ILE A 82 -16.04 6.69 -3.00
C ILE A 82 -16.61 8.10 -2.80
N GLN A 83 -15.76 9.11 -2.64
CA GLN A 83 -16.16 10.49 -2.42
C GLN A 83 -15.28 11.43 -3.24
N GLY A 84 -15.91 12.17 -4.15
CA GLY A 84 -15.27 13.26 -4.89
C GLY A 84 -15.23 14.56 -4.10
N GLU A 85 -14.52 15.55 -4.63
CA GLU A 85 -14.63 16.92 -4.14
C GLU A 85 -16.06 17.45 -4.28
N PRO A 86 -16.51 18.33 -3.37
CA PRO A 86 -17.78 19.02 -3.53
C PRO A 86 -17.76 19.80 -4.84
N SER A 87 -18.60 19.42 -5.80
CA SER A 87 -18.80 20.26 -6.98
C SER A 87 -19.47 21.56 -6.52
N PRO A 88 -18.95 22.74 -6.89
CA PRO A 88 -19.61 24.00 -6.58
C PRO A 88 -21.00 24.00 -7.24
N GLY A 89 -22.05 23.80 -6.43
CA GLY A 89 -23.45 23.86 -6.88
C GLY A 89 -24.32 22.61 -6.64
N LYS A 90 -23.83 21.53 -6.04
CA LYS A 90 -24.68 20.37 -5.70
C LYS A 90 -24.86 20.23 -4.18
N THR A 91 -25.92 20.82 -3.65
CA THR A 91 -26.39 20.59 -2.28
C THR A 91 -27.10 19.25 -2.22
N ASP A 92 -26.38 18.17 -1.86
CA ASP A 92 -27.01 16.89 -1.55
C ASP A 92 -27.62 16.98 -0.14
N GLY A 93 -28.87 17.43 -0.09
CA GLY A 93 -29.67 17.41 1.13
C GLY A 93 -29.96 15.98 1.57
N LYS A 94 -29.53 15.61 2.78
CA LYS A 94 -30.15 14.53 3.53
C LYS A 94 -29.98 14.72 5.04
N THR A 95 -31.03 15.25 5.66
CA THR A 95 -31.31 15.29 7.11
C THR A 95 -31.82 13.91 7.58
N PRO A 96 -31.62 13.56 8.86
CA PRO A 96 -32.71 13.71 9.83
C PRO A 96 -32.31 14.53 11.07
#